data_AF-A0A2T4YS82-F1
#
_entry.id   AF-A0A2T4YS82-F1
#
_cell.length_a   1.000
_cell.length_b   1.000
_cell.length_c   1.000
_cell.angle_alpha   90.00
_cell.angle_beta   90.00
_cell.angle_gamma   90.00
#
_symmetry.space_group_name_H-M   'P 1'
#
loop_
_entity.id
_entity.type
_entity.pdbx_description
1 polymer ?
#
loop_
_entity_poly.entity_id
_entity_poly.type
_entity_poly.pdbx_seq_one_letter_code
_entity_poly.pdbx_strand_id
1 'polypeptide(L)'
;MRTRRGAPLWLVGPSRFAGMSRSQARLGLALFAMLLLACLTATSAPGPRPGEAGVASAPLGQTELLLYQSVVANVRSGTPYYVAAAEAHRVAHAPLKPYTTVRLPTLAVVQAAVPPLLVTALLPLLCIGAMGAWIVRLRPAMTGPIPVGIAGLLILTGLYVHLEPPLVVFPEVWAGALIALSLALRRPGEWIPAVALGLSAMLIRETALIYVVIMAVIAWIEGERREAAAWVGATLVFFVALAAHAHAVTLVTGPLDRSAQGLSGLEGFGFYVQLVTLSSGLALLPDWLAAVLIATALFGWLAWRDPAAVRALATLLGYAAVIALGVRSDDFPWALITTPVLLIGIVFAVDGLRDMIVAARDTRRITVTRVIR
;
A
#
# COMPACT_ATOMS: atom_id res chain seq x y z
N MET A 1 -25.03 34.97 -11.03
CA MET A 1 -24.26 34.67 -12.26
C MET A 1 -23.60 33.30 -12.10
N ARG A 2 -24.07 32.26 -12.80
CA ARG A 2 -23.53 30.89 -12.73
C ARG A 2 -22.12 30.86 -13.33
N THR A 3 -21.12 30.55 -12.51
CA THR A 3 -19.77 30.21 -12.98
C THR A 3 -19.88 29.06 -13.98
N ARG A 4 -19.59 29.25 -15.27
CA ARG A 4 -19.32 28.11 -16.17
C ARG A 4 -17.96 27.53 -15.79
N ARG A 5 -17.93 26.78 -14.69
CA ARG A 5 -16.88 25.82 -14.37
C ARG A 5 -16.98 24.75 -15.45
N GLY A 6 -15.87 24.44 -16.13
CA GLY A 6 -15.88 23.38 -17.14
C GLY A 6 -16.37 22.08 -16.50
N ALA A 7 -17.24 21.34 -17.18
CA ALA A 7 -17.64 20.02 -16.72
C ALA A 7 -16.39 19.14 -16.57
N PRO A 8 -16.26 18.30 -15.51
CA PRO A 8 -15.11 17.42 -15.36
C PRO A 8 -15.02 16.45 -16.55
N LEU A 9 -13.81 16.01 -16.86
CA LEU A 9 -13.50 15.13 -17.98
C LEU A 9 -13.79 13.66 -17.63
N TRP A 10 -13.23 13.19 -16.52
CA TRP A 10 -13.23 11.79 -16.14
C TRP A 10 -14.12 11.51 -14.93
N LEU A 11 -14.25 12.48 -14.01
CA LEU A 11 -15.12 12.39 -12.84
C LEU A 11 -16.56 12.85 -13.13
N VAL A 12 -17.55 12.19 -12.52
CA VAL A 12 -18.96 12.66 -12.59
C VAL A 12 -19.15 13.96 -11.82
N GLY A 13 -18.44 14.11 -10.71
CA GLY A 13 -18.49 15.29 -9.83
C GLY A 13 -17.24 16.15 -9.91
N PRO A 14 -17.29 17.39 -9.39
CA PRO A 14 -16.11 18.25 -9.29
C PRO A 14 -15.04 17.62 -8.38
N SER A 15 -13.76 17.88 -8.68
CA SER A 15 -12.66 17.50 -7.79
C SER A 15 -12.69 18.29 -6.48
N ARG A 16 -11.89 17.88 -5.49
CA ARG A 16 -11.71 18.61 -4.22
C ARG A 16 -11.13 20.02 -4.42
N PHE A 17 -10.45 20.25 -5.54
CA PHE A 17 -9.83 21.54 -5.88
C PHE A 17 -10.78 22.47 -6.65
N ALA A 18 -11.95 21.97 -7.05
CA ALA A 18 -12.95 22.77 -7.74
C ALA A 18 -13.43 23.93 -6.85
N GLY A 19 -13.16 25.16 -7.28
CA GLY A 19 -13.57 26.37 -6.57
C GLY A 19 -12.54 26.90 -5.57
N MET A 20 -11.30 26.39 -5.57
CA MET A 20 -10.20 27.03 -4.86
C MET A 20 -9.96 28.46 -5.33
N SER A 21 -9.53 29.32 -4.40
CA SER A 21 -9.04 30.65 -4.75
C SER A 21 -7.73 30.55 -5.52
N ARG A 22 -7.38 31.61 -6.25
CA ARG A 22 -6.15 31.68 -7.06
C ARG A 22 -4.88 31.43 -6.24
N SER A 23 -4.80 31.97 -5.02
CA SER A 23 -3.64 31.79 -4.13
C SER A 23 -3.51 30.34 -3.67
N GLN A 24 -4.63 29.73 -3.25
CA GLN A 24 -4.67 28.31 -2.86
C GLN A 24 -4.30 27.39 -4.01
N ALA A 25 -4.79 27.66 -5.22
CA ALA A 25 -4.47 26.86 -6.40
C ALA A 25 -2.98 26.96 -6.79
N ARG A 26 -2.37 28.14 -6.68
CA ARG A 26 -0.93 28.32 -6.89
C ARG A 26 -0.08 27.60 -5.85
N LEU A 27 -0.48 27.69 -4.58
CA LEU A 27 0.17 26.94 -3.50
C LEU A 27 0.05 25.43 -3.74
N GLY A 28 -1.13 24.94 -4.15
CA GLY A 28 -1.35 23.55 -4.50
C GLY A 28 -0.47 23.07 -5.66
N LEU A 29 -0.31 23.88 -6.71
CA LEU A 29 0.63 23.58 -7.81
C LEU A 29 2.09 23.58 -7.35
N ALA A 30 2.48 24.49 -6.46
CA ALA A 30 3.82 24.50 -5.88
C ALA A 30 4.06 23.23 -5.02
N LEU A 31 3.08 22.82 -4.21
CA LEU A 31 3.14 21.58 -3.43
C LEU A 31 3.22 20.35 -4.33
N PHE A 32 2.47 20.32 -5.44
CA PHE A 32 2.58 19.25 -6.43
C PHE A 32 3.94 19.23 -7.12
N ALA A 33 4.50 20.39 -7.48
CA ALA A 33 5.86 20.47 -8.01
C ALA A 33 6.92 19.99 -7.00
N MET A 34 6.76 20.32 -5.72
CA MET A 34 7.63 19.80 -4.66
C MET A 34 7.49 18.28 -4.50
N LEU A 35 6.27 17.72 -4.60
CA LEU A 35 6.05 16.28 -4.60
C LEU A 35 6.74 15.60 -5.80
N LEU A 36 6.65 16.19 -6.99
CA LEU A 36 7.36 15.71 -8.17
C LEU A 36 8.87 15.68 -7.96
N LEU A 37 9.44 16.78 -7.45
CA LEU A 37 10.87 16.86 -7.13
C LEU A 37 11.27 15.83 -6.08
N ALA A 38 10.45 15.63 -5.05
CA ALA A 38 10.67 14.62 -4.03
C ALA A 38 10.65 13.20 -4.62
N CYS A 39 9.70 12.88 -5.51
CA CYS A 39 9.67 11.59 -6.20
C CYS A 39 10.88 11.39 -7.13
N LEU A 40 11.34 12.46 -7.80
CA LEU A 40 12.51 12.39 -8.68
C LEU A 40 13.82 12.08 -7.94
N THR A 41 13.88 12.27 -6.62
CA THR A 41 15.04 11.80 -5.82
C THR A 41 15.24 10.28 -5.89
N ALA A 42 14.24 9.52 -6.36
CA ALA A 42 14.35 8.09 -6.62
C ALA A 42 15.41 7.73 -7.66
N THR A 43 15.69 8.62 -8.63
CA THR A 43 16.70 8.37 -9.66
C THR A 43 18.13 8.40 -9.12
N SER A 44 18.32 8.99 -7.94
CA SER A 44 19.58 9.01 -7.21
C SER A 44 19.50 8.20 -5.91
N ALA A 45 18.40 7.51 -5.64
CA ALA A 45 18.24 6.70 -4.44
C ALA A 45 19.12 5.44 -4.53
N PRO A 46 19.75 5.02 -3.41
CA PRO A 46 20.45 3.75 -3.36
C PRO A 46 19.47 2.63 -3.72
N GLY A 47 19.76 1.87 -4.78
CA GLY A 47 19.00 0.67 -5.11
C GLY A 47 19.01 -0.34 -3.97
N PRO A 48 18.05 -1.30 -3.95
CA PRO A 48 18.02 -2.35 -2.94
C PRO A 48 19.39 -3.06 -2.88
N ARG A 49 19.98 -3.11 -1.70
CA ARG A 49 21.30 -3.75 -1.50
C ARG A 49 21.06 -5.25 -1.26
N PRO A 50 21.94 -6.14 -1.75
CA PRO A 50 21.92 -7.53 -1.33
C PRO A 50 21.98 -7.59 0.21
N GLY A 51 21.03 -8.30 0.83
CA GLY A 51 20.96 -8.40 2.30
C GLY A 51 22.23 -9.03 2.90
N GLU A 52 22.41 -8.87 4.22
CA GLU A 52 23.61 -9.27 4.98
C GLU A 52 23.92 -10.79 4.95
N ALA A 53 23.10 -11.61 4.30
CA ALA A 53 23.48 -12.96 3.91
C ALA A 53 24.47 -12.87 2.73
N GLY A 54 25.77 -12.93 3.03
CA GLY A 54 26.90 -12.76 2.11
C GLY A 54 26.97 -13.71 0.91
N VAL A 55 26.01 -13.63 0.00
CA VAL A 55 26.03 -14.24 -1.33
C VAL A 55 25.83 -13.12 -2.34
N ALA A 56 26.95 -12.55 -2.80
CA ALA A 56 27.02 -11.39 -3.69
C ALA A 56 26.53 -11.66 -5.14
N SER A 57 25.62 -12.62 -5.35
CA SER A 57 25.27 -13.11 -6.69
C SER A 57 23.85 -13.69 -6.84
N ALA A 58 23.01 -13.68 -5.79
CA ALA A 58 21.61 -14.08 -5.93
C ALA A 58 20.74 -12.86 -6.32
N PRO A 59 19.86 -12.95 -7.34
CA PRO A 59 18.87 -11.90 -7.60
C PRO A 59 18.05 -11.61 -6.33
N LEU A 60 17.76 -10.33 -6.12
CA LEU A 60 17.09 -9.79 -4.93
C LEU A 60 15.89 -10.67 -4.52
N GLY A 61 15.87 -11.08 -3.25
CA GLY A 61 14.79 -11.89 -2.68
C GLY A 61 14.89 -13.39 -2.92
N GLN A 62 15.86 -13.92 -3.67
CA GLN A 62 15.95 -15.37 -3.89
C GLN A 62 16.29 -16.16 -2.61
N THR A 63 17.18 -15.63 -1.76
CA THR A 63 17.47 -16.23 -0.44
C THR A 63 16.24 -16.24 0.46
N GLU A 64 15.49 -15.14 0.47
CA GLU A 64 14.27 -15.00 1.30
C GLU A 64 13.13 -15.88 0.77
N LEU A 65 12.98 -15.96 -0.56
CA LEU A 65 12.07 -16.87 -1.23
C LEU A 65 12.33 -18.32 -0.85
N LEU A 66 13.60 -18.77 -0.91
CA LEU A 66 13.99 -20.12 -0.52
C LEU A 66 13.74 -20.39 0.96
N LEU A 67 14.00 -19.39 1.82
CA LEU A 67 13.67 -19.47 3.25
C LEU A 67 12.17 -19.72 3.42
N TYR A 68 11.28 -18.90 2.86
CA TYR A 68 9.83 -19.08 3.03
C TYR A 68 9.33 -20.39 2.41
N GLN A 69 9.84 -20.80 1.25
CA GLN A 69 9.50 -22.10 0.65
C GLN A 69 9.90 -23.27 1.55
N SER A 70 11.09 -23.21 2.16
CA SER A 70 11.56 -24.26 3.07
C SER A 70 10.70 -24.37 4.32
N VAL A 71 10.25 -23.23 4.89
CA VAL A 71 9.33 -23.23 6.04
C VAL A 71 8.01 -23.90 5.67
N VAL A 72 7.39 -23.53 4.55
CA VAL A 72 6.13 -24.14 4.10
C VAL A 72 6.29 -25.63 3.85
N ALA A 73 7.40 -26.06 3.23
CA ALA A 73 7.68 -27.48 2.97
C ALA A 73 7.83 -28.28 4.27
N ASN A 74 8.58 -27.75 5.24
CA ASN A 74 8.80 -28.40 6.53
C ASN A 74 7.52 -28.47 7.37
N VAL A 75 6.66 -27.44 7.33
CA VAL A 75 5.36 -27.49 8.00
C VAL A 75 4.44 -28.51 7.33
N ARG A 76 4.46 -28.58 6.00
CA ARG A 76 3.69 -29.58 5.24
C ARG A 76 4.14 -31.01 5.53
N SER A 77 5.41 -31.24 5.84
CA SER A 77 5.92 -32.56 6.27
C SER A 77 5.62 -32.90 7.74
N GLY A 78 4.95 -32.01 8.48
CA GLY A 78 4.51 -32.23 9.85
C GLY A 78 5.35 -31.54 10.93
N THR A 79 6.36 -30.75 10.55
CA THR A 79 7.18 -30.01 11.51
C THR A 79 6.37 -28.85 12.10
N PRO A 80 6.37 -28.64 13.43
CA PRO A 80 5.75 -27.46 14.02
C PRO A 80 6.33 -26.16 13.45
N TYR A 81 5.47 -25.16 13.16
CA TYR A 81 5.85 -23.92 12.48
C TYR A 81 7.10 -23.24 13.05
N TYR A 82 7.14 -23.01 14.36
CA TYR A 82 8.24 -22.27 14.99
C TYR A 82 9.58 -23.01 14.91
N VAL A 83 9.55 -24.35 14.94
CA VAL A 83 10.74 -25.18 14.76
C VAL A 83 11.23 -25.09 13.32
N ALA A 84 10.32 -25.27 12.35
CA ALA A 84 10.62 -25.15 10.93
C ALA A 84 11.19 -23.77 10.56
N ALA A 85 10.60 -22.70 11.10
CA ALA A 85 11.06 -21.33 10.89
C ALA A 85 12.44 -21.10 11.51
N ALA A 86 12.66 -21.51 12.77
CA ALA A 86 13.95 -21.35 13.43
C ALA A 86 15.09 -22.06 12.70
N GLU A 87 14.85 -23.28 12.24
CA GLU A 87 15.83 -24.05 11.47
C GLU A 87 16.13 -23.41 10.11
N ALA A 88 15.08 -23.02 9.36
CA ALA A 88 15.24 -22.35 8.07
C ALA A 88 16.06 -21.05 8.18
N HIS A 89 15.80 -20.25 9.22
CA HIS A 89 16.59 -19.04 9.47
C HIS A 89 18.06 -19.34 9.76
N ARG A 90 18.37 -20.38 10.56
CA ARG A 90 19.76 -20.76 10.85
C ARG A 90 20.51 -21.20 9.60
N VAL A 91 19.86 -22.02 8.77
CA VAL A 91 20.38 -22.51 7.49
C VAL A 91 20.62 -21.34 6.52
N ALA A 92 19.65 -20.43 6.41
CA ALA A 92 19.76 -19.24 5.57
C ALA A 92 20.67 -18.14 6.15
N HIS A 93 21.23 -18.35 7.35
CA HIS A 93 21.97 -17.36 8.12
C HIS A 93 21.19 -16.05 8.38
N ALA A 94 19.86 -16.14 8.40
CA ALA A 94 18.95 -15.05 8.67
C ALA A 94 18.79 -14.80 10.19
N PRO A 95 18.43 -13.57 10.61
CA PRO A 95 18.24 -13.24 12.01
C PRO A 95 16.98 -13.88 12.61
N LEU A 96 17.04 -14.26 13.89
CA LEU A 96 15.91 -14.76 14.70
C LEU A 96 15.51 -13.82 15.83
N LYS A 97 16.24 -12.71 16.01
CA LYS A 97 15.96 -11.70 17.03
C LYS A 97 15.89 -10.33 16.37
N PRO A 98 15.00 -9.42 16.79
CA PRO A 98 13.87 -9.65 17.70
C PRO A 98 12.81 -10.57 17.06
N TYR A 99 11.77 -10.94 17.81
CA TYR A 99 10.75 -11.90 17.35
C TYR A 99 10.09 -11.51 16.00
N THR A 100 10.11 -10.22 15.64
CA THR A 100 9.57 -9.69 14.38
C THR A 100 10.36 -10.11 13.13
N THR A 101 11.55 -10.71 13.28
CA THR A 101 12.28 -11.27 12.13
C THR A 101 11.68 -12.59 11.67
N VAL A 102 11.00 -13.31 12.57
CA VAL A 102 10.20 -14.49 12.23
C VAL A 102 8.81 -14.00 11.84
N ARG A 103 8.31 -14.43 10.67
CA ARG A 103 7.00 -14.02 10.18
C ARG A 103 5.87 -14.68 11.00
N LEU A 104 4.67 -14.14 10.89
CA LEU A 104 3.49 -14.75 11.50
C LEU A 104 3.19 -16.12 10.87
N PRO A 105 2.72 -17.10 11.65
CA PRO A 105 2.50 -18.47 11.19
C PRO A 105 1.38 -18.59 10.16
N THR A 106 0.42 -17.66 10.17
CA THR A 106 -0.87 -17.80 9.49
C THR A 106 -0.74 -18.20 8.02
N LEU A 107 0.07 -17.47 7.24
CA LEU A 107 0.23 -17.76 5.82
C LEU A 107 0.89 -19.12 5.59
N ALA A 108 2.03 -19.37 6.22
CA ALA A 108 2.78 -20.60 6.01
C ALA A 108 1.99 -21.86 6.42
N VAL A 109 1.24 -21.77 7.52
CA VAL A 109 0.37 -22.86 8.00
C VAL A 109 -0.78 -23.10 7.03
N VAL A 110 -1.45 -22.05 6.54
CA VAL A 110 -2.51 -22.18 5.53
C VAL A 110 -1.94 -22.78 4.24
N GLN A 111 -0.78 -22.31 3.79
CA GLN A 111 -0.14 -22.81 2.59
C GLN A 111 0.26 -24.28 2.72
N ALA A 112 0.79 -24.70 3.87
CA ALA A 112 1.12 -26.09 4.14
C ALA A 112 -0.11 -27.00 4.18
N ALA A 113 -1.23 -26.52 4.72
CA ALA A 113 -2.49 -27.27 4.82
C ALA A 113 -3.22 -27.44 3.48
N VAL A 114 -2.97 -26.57 2.51
CA VAL A 114 -3.69 -26.54 1.23
C VAL A 114 -2.81 -27.11 0.09
N PRO A 115 -3.40 -27.84 -0.88
CA PRO A 115 -2.69 -28.26 -2.09
C PRO A 115 -1.99 -27.08 -2.80
N PRO A 116 -0.74 -27.22 -3.28
CA PRO A 116 0.00 -26.11 -3.89
C PRO A 116 -0.75 -25.43 -5.04
N LEU A 117 -1.44 -26.20 -5.87
CA LEU A 117 -2.23 -25.68 -6.99
C LEU A 117 -3.33 -24.71 -6.53
N LEU A 118 -3.99 -25.00 -5.40
CA LEU A 118 -5.04 -24.13 -4.86
C LEU A 118 -4.44 -22.86 -4.26
N VAL A 119 -3.30 -22.95 -3.56
CA VAL A 119 -2.59 -21.76 -3.05
C VAL A 119 -2.20 -20.82 -4.19
N THR A 120 -1.63 -21.36 -5.28
CA THR A 120 -1.25 -20.59 -6.46
C THR A 120 -2.46 -19.99 -7.19
N ALA A 121 -3.64 -20.60 -7.11
CA ALA A 121 -4.87 -20.05 -7.68
C ALA A 121 -5.53 -18.98 -6.78
N LEU A 122 -5.42 -19.11 -5.46
CA LEU A 122 -6.09 -18.24 -4.49
C LEU A 122 -5.58 -16.79 -4.54
N LEU A 123 -4.28 -16.56 -4.73
CA LEU A 123 -3.71 -15.21 -4.79
C LEU A 123 -4.19 -14.43 -6.04
N PRO A 124 -4.12 -14.98 -7.27
CA PRO A 124 -4.74 -14.37 -8.44
C PRO A 124 -6.24 -14.12 -8.27
N LEU A 125 -7.00 -15.05 -7.67
CA LEU A 125 -8.42 -14.86 -7.40
C LEU A 125 -8.66 -13.68 -6.45
N LEU A 126 -7.86 -13.54 -5.40
CA LEU A 126 -7.91 -12.40 -4.48
C LEU A 126 -7.57 -11.09 -5.22
N CYS A 127 -6.56 -11.09 -6.09
CA CYS A 127 -6.18 -9.93 -6.91
C CYS A 127 -7.31 -9.53 -7.88
N ILE A 128 -7.94 -10.51 -8.55
CA ILE A 128 -9.11 -10.30 -9.41
C ILE A 128 -10.29 -9.74 -8.60
N GLY A 129 -10.52 -10.27 -7.39
CA GLY A 129 -11.54 -9.76 -6.46
C GLY A 129 -11.30 -8.30 -6.07
N ALA A 130 -10.06 -7.95 -5.71
CA ALA A 130 -9.67 -6.58 -5.41
C ALA A 130 -9.86 -5.64 -6.61
N MET A 131 -9.41 -6.06 -7.80
CA MET A 131 -9.61 -5.31 -9.04
C MET A 131 -11.08 -5.11 -9.37
N GLY A 132 -11.88 -6.18 -9.30
CA GLY A 132 -13.33 -6.13 -9.53
C GLY A 132 -14.04 -5.20 -8.55
N ALA A 133 -13.70 -5.27 -7.26
CA ALA A 133 -14.25 -4.39 -6.24
C ALA A 133 -13.95 -2.91 -6.51
N TRP A 134 -12.71 -2.59 -6.89
CA TRP A 134 -12.33 -1.23 -7.29
C TRP A 134 -13.04 -0.77 -8.56
N ILE A 135 -13.16 -1.60 -9.59
CA ILE A 135 -13.90 -1.26 -10.81
C ILE A 135 -15.37 -0.94 -10.48
N VAL A 136 -16.02 -1.76 -9.65
CA VAL A 136 -17.39 -1.51 -9.18
C VAL A 136 -17.47 -0.21 -8.38
N ARG A 137 -16.48 0.06 -7.52
CA ARG A 137 -16.42 1.27 -6.69
C ARG A 137 -16.24 2.55 -7.52
N LEU A 138 -15.44 2.48 -8.58
CA LEU A 138 -15.09 3.62 -9.43
C LEU A 138 -16.14 3.90 -10.50
N ARG A 139 -16.85 2.88 -11.00
CA ARG A 139 -17.87 3.03 -12.04
C ARG A 139 -18.85 4.19 -11.81
N PRO A 140 -19.51 4.34 -10.63
CA PRO A 140 -20.43 5.45 -10.40
C PRO A 140 -19.74 6.82 -10.26
N ALA A 141 -18.42 6.85 -10.01
CA ALA A 141 -17.66 8.08 -9.87
C ALA A 141 -17.11 8.60 -11.21
N MET A 142 -17.17 7.81 -12.28
CA MET A 142 -16.56 8.11 -13.59
C MET A 142 -17.60 8.43 -14.66
N THR A 143 -17.25 9.33 -15.59
CA THR A 143 -18.16 9.82 -16.66
C THR A 143 -18.50 8.77 -17.72
N GLY A 144 -17.68 7.71 -17.85
CA GLY A 144 -17.87 6.68 -18.88
C GLY A 144 -16.93 5.48 -18.74
N PRO A 145 -16.96 4.54 -19.70
CA PRO A 145 -16.20 3.29 -19.63
C PRO A 145 -14.69 3.49 -19.83
N ILE A 146 -14.26 4.52 -20.54
CA ILE A 146 -12.83 4.75 -20.83
C ILE A 146 -12.03 5.04 -19.55
N PRO A 147 -12.40 6.02 -18.69
CA PRO A 147 -11.70 6.23 -17.41
C PRO A 147 -11.70 5.00 -16.51
N VAL A 148 -12.78 4.21 -16.52
CA VAL A 148 -12.87 2.95 -15.77
C VAL A 148 -11.93 1.89 -16.32
N GLY A 149 -11.82 1.77 -17.65
CA GLY A 149 -10.86 0.88 -18.31
C GLY A 149 -9.41 1.26 -18.01
N ILE A 150 -9.10 2.55 -18.03
CA ILE A 150 -7.78 3.07 -17.62
C ILE A 150 -7.52 2.76 -16.14
N ALA A 151 -8.52 2.94 -15.26
CA ALA A 151 -8.39 2.55 -13.85
C ALA A 151 -8.08 1.05 -13.70
N GLY A 152 -8.78 0.19 -14.45
CA GLY A 152 -8.53 -1.25 -14.48
C GLY A 152 -7.10 -1.58 -14.90
N LEU A 153 -6.58 -0.93 -15.95
CA LEU A 153 -5.20 -1.08 -16.38
C LEU A 153 -4.21 -0.64 -15.30
N LEU A 154 -4.46 0.49 -14.63
CA LEU A 154 -3.61 0.99 -13.55
C LEU A 154 -3.59 0.07 -12.33
N ILE A 155 -4.73 -0.54 -12.00
CA ILE A 155 -4.82 -1.57 -10.95
C ILE A 155 -4.01 -2.80 -11.35
N LEU A 156 -4.15 -3.26 -12.60
CA LEU A 156 -3.37 -4.39 -13.11
C LEU A 156 -1.86 -4.09 -13.07
N THR A 157 -1.44 -2.89 -13.45
CA THR A 157 -0.04 -2.45 -13.32
C THR A 157 0.42 -2.47 -11.86
N GLY A 158 -0.41 -2.05 -10.91
CA GLY A 158 -0.11 -2.11 -9.47
C GLY A 158 0.00 -3.55 -8.93
N LEU A 159 -0.82 -4.45 -9.47
CA LEU A 159 -0.88 -5.88 -9.12
C LEU A 159 0.12 -6.75 -9.88
N TYR A 160 0.85 -6.21 -10.88
CA TYR A 160 1.72 -6.98 -11.77
C TYR A 160 2.64 -7.95 -11.01
N VAL A 161 3.38 -7.45 -10.02
CA VAL A 161 4.30 -8.26 -9.22
C VAL A 161 3.55 -9.24 -8.30
N HIS A 162 2.32 -8.95 -7.87
CA HIS A 162 1.54 -9.87 -7.04
C HIS A 162 1.12 -11.14 -7.78
N LEU A 163 1.13 -11.10 -9.11
CA LEU A 163 0.75 -12.23 -9.96
C LEU A 163 1.93 -13.15 -10.31
N GLU A 164 3.15 -12.80 -9.88
CA GLU A 164 4.34 -13.64 -10.08
C GLU A 164 4.23 -14.91 -9.22
N PRO A 165 4.14 -16.11 -9.82
CA PRO A 165 3.89 -17.35 -9.08
C PRO A 165 4.86 -17.63 -7.92
N PRO A 166 6.17 -17.35 -8.03
CA PRO A 166 7.10 -17.56 -6.92
C PRO A 166 6.78 -16.70 -5.69
N LEU A 167 6.17 -15.52 -5.88
CA LEU A 167 5.93 -14.58 -4.80
C LEU A 167 4.75 -14.96 -3.90
N VAL A 168 4.04 -16.06 -4.21
CA VAL A 168 2.91 -16.53 -3.41
C VAL A 168 3.27 -16.78 -1.94
N VAL A 169 4.54 -17.08 -1.61
CA VAL A 169 4.98 -17.30 -0.21
C VAL A 169 5.22 -16.01 0.57
N PHE A 170 5.27 -14.85 -0.08
CA PHE A 170 5.51 -13.57 0.58
C PHE A 170 4.23 -13.05 1.24
N PRO A 171 4.22 -12.74 2.54
CA PRO A 171 3.05 -12.19 3.22
C PRO A 171 2.55 -10.86 2.63
N GLU A 172 3.44 -10.05 2.06
CA GLU A 172 3.15 -8.71 1.58
C GLU A 172 2.22 -8.69 0.38
N VAL A 173 2.32 -9.65 -0.54
CA VAL A 173 1.41 -9.73 -1.70
C VAL A 173 -0.02 -10.08 -1.29
N TRP A 174 -0.18 -10.94 -0.27
CA TRP A 174 -1.50 -11.27 0.28
C TRP A 174 -2.08 -10.09 1.07
N ALA A 175 -1.27 -9.51 1.95
CA ALA A 175 -1.70 -8.38 2.78
C ALA A 175 -2.04 -7.15 1.93
N GLY A 176 -1.25 -6.84 0.90
CA GLY A 176 -1.53 -5.76 -0.06
C GLY A 176 -2.85 -5.94 -0.78
N ALA A 177 -3.11 -7.14 -1.32
CA ALA A 177 -4.37 -7.44 -1.99
C ALA A 177 -5.58 -7.42 -1.04
N LEU A 178 -5.43 -7.91 0.21
CA LEU A 178 -6.47 -7.82 1.24
C LEU A 178 -6.76 -6.38 1.65
N ILE A 179 -5.74 -5.54 1.83
CA ILE A 179 -5.89 -4.11 2.15
C ILE A 179 -6.58 -3.38 1.00
N ALA A 180 -6.21 -3.69 -0.25
CA ALA A 180 -6.83 -3.12 -1.43
C ALA A 180 -8.32 -3.47 -1.51
N LEU A 181 -8.67 -4.74 -1.30
CA LEU A 181 -10.05 -5.20 -1.25
C LEU A 181 -10.82 -4.57 -0.08
N SER A 182 -10.18 -4.48 1.10
CA SER A 182 -10.73 -3.84 2.29
C SER A 182 -11.11 -2.38 2.02
N LEU A 183 -10.20 -1.61 1.42
CA LEU A 183 -10.46 -0.21 1.04
C LEU A 183 -11.58 -0.09 0.00
N ALA A 184 -11.63 -0.99 -0.99
CA ALA A 184 -12.66 -0.97 -2.03
C ALA A 184 -14.07 -1.27 -1.48
N LEU A 185 -14.16 -2.22 -0.55
CA LEU A 185 -15.42 -2.67 0.03
C LEU A 185 -15.91 -1.78 1.18
N ARG A 186 -15.03 -1.05 1.85
CA ARG A 186 -15.40 -0.16 2.96
C ARG A 186 -16.37 0.93 2.48
N ARG A 187 -17.59 0.91 3.00
CA ARG A 187 -18.59 1.97 2.80
C ARG A 187 -19.07 2.52 4.15
N PRO A 188 -19.50 3.80 4.21
CA PRO A 188 -20.19 4.31 5.40
C PRO A 188 -21.38 3.42 5.76
N GLY A 189 -21.45 2.96 7.01
CA GLY A 189 -22.48 2.02 7.49
C GLY A 189 -22.23 0.54 7.19
N GLU A 190 -21.39 0.20 6.21
CA GLU A 190 -21.05 -1.18 5.81
C GLU A 190 -19.53 -1.41 5.88
N TRP A 191 -18.99 -1.45 7.09
CA TRP A 191 -17.54 -1.55 7.34
C TRP A 191 -17.08 -2.94 7.83
N ILE A 192 -18.01 -3.84 8.19
CA ILE A 192 -17.67 -5.15 8.78
C ILE A 192 -16.76 -5.98 7.85
N PRO A 193 -17.04 -6.11 6.53
CA PRO A 193 -16.15 -6.85 5.63
C PRO A 193 -14.75 -6.25 5.56
N ALA A 194 -14.64 -4.91 5.58
CA ALA A 194 -13.36 -4.23 5.58
C ALA A 194 -12.56 -4.52 6.86
N VAL A 195 -13.21 -4.48 8.04
CA VAL A 195 -12.56 -4.83 9.31
C VAL A 195 -12.07 -6.28 9.30
N ALA A 196 -12.88 -7.22 8.80
CA ALA A 196 -12.49 -8.63 8.69
C ALA A 196 -11.29 -8.82 7.75
N LEU A 197 -11.27 -8.14 6.61
CA LEU A 197 -10.14 -8.18 5.67
C LEU A 197 -8.88 -7.52 6.25
N GLY A 198 -9.01 -6.40 6.96
CA GLY A 198 -7.89 -5.76 7.65
C GLY A 198 -7.32 -6.62 8.78
N LEU A 199 -8.17 -7.31 9.55
CA LEU A 199 -7.72 -8.30 10.55
C LEU A 199 -6.97 -9.46 9.89
N SER A 200 -7.53 -10.04 8.82
CA SER A 200 -6.86 -11.10 8.06
C SER A 200 -5.50 -10.64 7.52
N ALA A 201 -5.41 -9.40 7.01
CA ALA A 201 -4.15 -8.83 6.55
C ALA A 201 -3.13 -8.71 7.69
N MET A 202 -3.53 -8.25 8.89
CA MET A 202 -2.65 -8.17 10.07
C MET A 202 -2.17 -9.54 10.55
N LEU A 203 -3.04 -10.56 10.52
CA LEU A 203 -2.68 -11.92 10.93
C LEU A 203 -1.75 -12.61 9.95
N ILE A 204 -1.76 -12.22 8.67
CA ILE A 204 -0.80 -12.66 7.67
C ILE A 204 0.50 -11.86 7.76
N ARG A 205 0.39 -10.54 7.93
CA ARG A 205 1.49 -9.59 7.92
C ARG A 205 1.28 -8.49 8.94
N GLU A 206 2.16 -8.44 9.94
CA GLU A 206 2.15 -7.50 11.05
C GLU A 206 2.19 -6.03 10.60
N THR A 207 2.83 -5.72 9.48
CA THR A 207 2.91 -4.34 8.97
C THR A 207 1.58 -3.81 8.44
N ALA A 208 0.57 -4.68 8.22
CA ALA A 208 -0.80 -4.25 7.93
C ALA A 208 -1.44 -3.48 9.10
N LEU A 209 -0.84 -3.51 10.29
CA LEU A 209 -1.25 -2.69 11.43
C LEU A 209 -1.27 -1.19 11.08
N ILE A 210 -0.35 -0.71 10.23
CA ILE A 210 -0.30 0.69 9.78
C ILE A 210 -1.64 1.08 9.15
N TYR A 211 -2.13 0.26 8.20
CA TYR A 211 -3.42 0.47 7.56
C TYR A 211 -4.57 0.48 8.58
N VAL A 212 -4.62 -0.51 9.47
CA VAL A 212 -5.74 -0.66 10.43
C VAL A 212 -5.79 0.50 11.44
N VAL A 213 -4.64 0.96 11.94
CA VAL A 213 -4.56 2.13 12.82
C VAL A 213 -5.05 3.39 12.10
N ILE A 214 -4.65 3.59 10.84
CA ILE A 214 -5.12 4.72 10.03
C ILE A 214 -6.64 4.68 9.86
N MET A 215 -7.20 3.50 9.57
CA MET A 215 -8.65 3.31 9.46
C MET A 215 -9.37 3.61 10.77
N ALA A 216 -8.83 3.15 11.90
CA ALA A 216 -9.37 3.43 13.24
C ALA A 216 -9.40 4.93 13.55
N VAL A 217 -8.27 5.62 13.31
CA VAL A 217 -8.12 7.06 13.57
C VAL A 217 -9.06 7.87 12.69
N ILE A 218 -9.14 7.57 11.39
CA ILE A 218 -10.03 8.33 10.50
C ILE A 218 -11.50 8.05 10.84
N ALA A 219 -11.88 6.82 11.16
CA ALA A 219 -13.24 6.50 11.61
C ALA A 219 -13.60 7.25 12.91
N TRP A 220 -12.64 7.37 13.84
CA TRP A 220 -12.80 8.16 15.06
C TRP A 220 -13.02 9.65 14.76
N ILE A 221 -12.18 10.24 13.89
CA ILE A 221 -12.27 11.64 13.48
C ILE A 221 -13.61 11.93 12.77
N GLU A 222 -14.11 10.99 11.98
CA GLU A 222 -15.41 11.09 11.30
C GLU A 222 -16.61 10.91 12.25
N GLY A 223 -16.39 10.55 13.52
CA GLY A 223 -17.45 10.33 14.50
C GLY A 223 -18.11 8.94 14.41
N GLU A 224 -17.61 8.05 13.56
CA GLU A 224 -18.13 6.70 13.34
C GLU A 224 -17.66 5.74 14.45
N ARG A 225 -18.19 5.94 15.65
CA ARG A 225 -17.74 5.22 16.87
C ARG A 225 -17.77 3.70 16.75
N ARG A 226 -18.77 3.15 16.05
CA ARG A 226 -18.90 1.69 15.85
C ARG A 226 -17.80 1.15 14.93
N GLU A 227 -17.51 1.85 13.84
CA GLU A 227 -16.41 1.50 12.93
C GLU A 227 -15.07 1.60 13.66
N ALA A 228 -14.83 2.72 14.37
CA ALA A 228 -13.60 2.92 15.13
C ALA A 228 -13.41 1.82 16.20
N ALA A 229 -14.44 1.50 16.97
CA ALA A 229 -14.39 0.43 17.97
C ALA A 229 -14.10 -0.94 17.36
N ALA A 230 -14.62 -1.23 16.17
CA ALA A 230 -14.35 -2.49 15.48
C ALA A 230 -12.89 -2.59 14.99
N TRP A 231 -12.34 -1.51 14.44
CA TRP A 231 -10.91 -1.46 14.09
C TRP A 231 -10.02 -1.65 15.32
N VAL A 232 -10.34 -0.97 16.43
CA VAL A 232 -9.64 -1.16 17.72
C VAL A 232 -9.76 -2.60 18.22
N GLY A 233 -10.95 -3.19 18.15
CA GLY A 233 -11.18 -4.58 18.53
C GLY A 233 -10.35 -5.55 17.70
N ALA A 234 -10.27 -5.36 16.38
CA ALA A 234 -9.41 -6.14 15.50
C ALA A 234 -7.93 -5.99 15.88
N THR A 235 -7.48 -4.77 16.21
CA THR A 235 -6.12 -4.51 16.70
C THR A 235 -5.83 -5.25 18.01
N LEU A 236 -6.79 -5.29 18.95
CA LEU A 236 -6.62 -6.03 20.22
C LEU A 236 -6.49 -7.54 19.98
N VAL A 237 -7.33 -8.12 19.12
CA VAL A 237 -7.22 -9.54 18.73
C VAL A 237 -5.85 -9.82 18.11
N PHE A 238 -5.39 -8.94 17.23
CA PHE A 238 -4.06 -9.05 16.64
C PHE A 238 -2.94 -8.99 17.69
N PHE A 239 -3.00 -8.10 18.67
CA PHE A 239 -1.98 -8.03 19.73
C PHE A 239 -1.92 -9.28 20.60
N VAL A 240 -3.05 -9.94 20.87
CA VAL A 240 -3.07 -11.24 21.55
C VAL A 240 -2.34 -12.29 20.71
N ALA A 241 -2.62 -12.36 19.41
CA ALA A 241 -1.93 -13.27 18.49
C ALA A 241 -0.42 -12.95 18.40
N LEU A 242 -0.06 -11.67 18.33
CA LEU A 242 1.33 -11.22 18.27
C LEU A 242 2.10 -11.54 19.57
N ALA A 243 1.46 -11.41 20.73
CA ALA A 243 2.06 -11.76 22.02
C ALA A 243 2.30 -13.28 22.12
N ALA A 244 1.32 -14.09 21.70
CA ALA A 244 1.49 -15.55 21.62
C ALA A 244 2.61 -15.93 20.63
N HIS A 245 2.68 -15.24 19.49
CA HIS A 245 3.74 -15.41 18.51
C HIS A 245 5.12 -15.06 19.08
N ALA A 246 5.25 -13.89 19.72
CA ALA A 246 6.50 -13.46 20.36
C ALA A 246 6.97 -14.48 21.40
N HIS A 247 6.06 -14.94 22.27
CA HIS A 247 6.35 -15.98 23.25
C HIS A 247 6.84 -17.26 22.58
N ALA A 248 6.14 -17.75 21.56
CA ALA A 248 6.54 -18.97 20.86
C ALA A 248 7.91 -18.85 20.16
N VAL A 249 8.25 -17.69 19.60
CA VAL A 249 9.58 -17.44 19.04
C VAL A 249 10.67 -17.49 20.12
N THR A 250 10.40 -17.00 21.34
CA THR A 250 11.38 -17.09 22.44
C THR A 250 11.69 -18.54 22.83
N LEU A 251 10.75 -19.48 22.65
CA LEU A 251 10.95 -20.90 22.98
C LEU A 251 11.88 -21.61 21.98
N VAL A 252 12.05 -21.08 20.77
CA VAL A 252 12.87 -21.68 19.71
C VAL A 252 14.15 -20.90 19.41
N THR A 253 14.39 -19.79 20.10
CA THR A 253 15.52 -18.89 19.89
C THR A 253 16.56 -19.05 21.01
N GLY A 254 17.82 -19.26 20.65
CA GLY A 254 18.95 -19.43 21.57
C GLY A 254 19.90 -18.23 21.61
N PRO A 255 20.87 -18.18 22.55
CA PRO A 255 21.80 -17.07 22.70
C PRO A 255 22.72 -16.85 21.48
N LEU A 256 23.05 -17.93 20.75
CA LEU A 256 23.91 -17.89 19.56
C LEU A 256 23.18 -17.44 18.28
N ASP A 257 21.84 -17.34 18.30
CA ASP A 257 21.08 -16.94 17.12
C ASP A 257 21.27 -15.45 16.82
N ARG A 258 21.41 -15.13 15.53
CA ARG A 258 21.68 -13.78 15.01
C ARG A 258 20.55 -12.80 15.34
N SER A 259 20.93 -11.58 15.68
CA SER A 259 20.02 -10.44 15.78
C SER A 259 20.03 -9.62 14.50
N ALA A 260 18.85 -9.25 14.03
CA ALA A 260 18.68 -8.22 13.02
C ALA A 260 19.12 -6.88 13.59
N GLN A 261 19.59 -6.03 12.69
CA GLN A 261 19.79 -4.63 12.99
C GLN A 261 18.41 -3.94 13.05
N GLY A 262 18.29 -2.90 13.87
CA GLY A 262 17.03 -2.18 14.03
C GLY A 262 16.64 -1.36 12.79
N LEU A 263 15.47 -0.72 12.86
CA LEU A 263 15.01 0.26 11.88
C LEU A 263 15.88 1.52 11.97
N SER A 264 16.93 1.60 11.15
CA SER A 264 17.82 2.77 11.06
C SER A 264 18.09 3.20 9.62
N GLY A 265 17.19 2.84 8.69
CA GLY A 265 17.40 3.01 7.25
C GLY A 265 17.60 4.46 6.82
N LEU A 266 16.73 5.39 7.25
CA LEU A 266 16.74 6.81 6.84
C LEU A 266 17.06 7.03 5.34
N GLU A 267 16.64 6.10 4.47
CA GLU A 267 16.98 6.09 3.04
C GLU A 267 16.17 7.16 2.25
N GLY A 268 15.18 7.79 2.91
CA GLY A 268 14.44 8.95 2.39
C GLY A 268 13.28 8.59 1.47
N PHE A 269 12.56 9.62 1.01
CA PHE A 269 11.34 9.43 0.23
C PHE A 269 11.59 8.86 -1.17
N GLY A 270 12.73 9.18 -1.78
CA GLY A 270 13.15 8.60 -3.06
C GLY A 270 13.27 7.07 -3.01
N PHE A 271 13.72 6.52 -1.88
CA PHE A 271 13.82 5.07 -1.67
C PHE A 271 12.43 4.39 -1.67
N TYR A 272 11.42 4.99 -1.03
CA TYR A 272 10.04 4.50 -1.12
C TYR A 272 9.55 4.44 -2.57
N VAL A 273 9.80 5.51 -3.34
CA VAL A 273 9.40 5.60 -4.74
C VAL A 273 10.09 4.54 -5.58
N GLN A 274 11.38 4.30 -5.35
CA GLN A 274 12.13 3.24 -6.02
C GLN A 274 11.58 1.85 -5.70
N LEU A 275 11.29 1.55 -4.43
CA LEU A 275 10.70 0.26 -4.04
C LEU A 275 9.32 0.04 -4.67
N VAL A 276 8.48 1.07 -4.73
CA VAL A 276 7.18 1.02 -5.41
C VAL A 276 7.34 0.76 -6.91
N THR A 277 8.30 1.42 -7.56
CA THR A 277 8.60 1.20 -8.98
C THR A 277 8.95 -0.26 -9.24
N LEU A 278 9.86 -0.83 -8.43
CA LEU A 278 10.29 -2.22 -8.55
C LEU A 278 9.21 -3.24 -8.12
N SER A 279 8.26 -2.82 -7.28
CA SER A 279 7.15 -3.65 -6.79
C SER A 279 5.89 -3.59 -7.66
N SER A 280 5.96 -2.96 -8.83
CA SER A 280 4.82 -2.81 -9.74
C SER A 280 5.25 -2.92 -11.20
N GLY A 281 4.28 -2.92 -12.12
CA GLY A 281 4.57 -2.88 -13.56
C GLY A 281 5.25 -1.57 -14.02
N LEU A 282 5.45 -0.60 -13.13
CA LEU A 282 6.26 0.59 -13.42
C LEU A 282 7.74 0.26 -13.63
N ALA A 283 8.22 -0.90 -13.15
CA ALA A 283 9.58 -1.39 -13.41
C ALA A 283 9.90 -1.54 -14.92
N LEU A 284 8.87 -1.61 -15.77
CA LEU A 284 9.02 -1.67 -17.23
C LEU A 284 9.24 -0.29 -17.88
N LEU A 285 9.12 0.79 -17.12
CA LEU A 285 9.26 2.17 -17.58
C LEU A 285 10.60 2.76 -17.12
N PRO A 286 11.10 3.82 -17.80
CA PRO A 286 12.22 4.59 -17.28
C PRO A 286 11.91 5.17 -15.88
N ASP A 287 12.88 5.14 -14.97
CA ASP A 287 12.71 5.53 -13.56
C ASP A 287 12.11 6.93 -13.37
N TRP A 288 12.52 7.89 -14.20
CA TRP A 288 11.99 9.26 -14.14
C TRP A 288 10.48 9.30 -14.46
N LEU A 289 10.01 8.44 -15.37
CA LEU A 289 8.60 8.38 -15.74
C LEU A 289 7.79 7.70 -14.63
N ALA A 290 8.32 6.61 -14.06
CA ALA A 290 7.72 5.96 -12.90
C ALA A 290 7.55 6.94 -11.72
N ALA A 291 8.59 7.73 -11.41
CA ALA A 291 8.54 8.76 -10.36
C ALA A 291 7.46 9.82 -10.63
N VAL A 292 7.32 10.30 -11.87
CA VAL A 292 6.27 11.25 -12.26
C VAL A 292 4.88 10.65 -12.11
N LEU A 293 4.69 9.38 -12.51
CA LEU A 293 3.42 8.68 -12.39
C LEU A 293 3.03 8.47 -10.92
N ILE A 294 3.99 8.13 -10.04
CA ILE A 294 3.76 7.97 -8.59
C ILE A 294 3.36 9.30 -7.95
N ALA A 295 4.06 10.39 -8.24
CA ALA A 295 3.70 11.73 -7.76
C ALA A 295 2.28 12.12 -8.20
N THR A 296 1.96 11.85 -9.47
CA THR A 296 0.63 12.11 -10.06
C THR A 296 -0.43 11.26 -9.37
N ALA A 297 -0.15 10.00 -9.06
CA ALA A 297 -1.05 9.11 -8.35
C ALA A 297 -1.38 9.61 -6.95
N LEU A 298 -0.36 9.95 -6.15
CA LEU A 298 -0.52 10.49 -4.81
C LEU A 298 -1.32 11.80 -4.83
N PHE A 299 -1.02 12.69 -5.78
CA PHE A 299 -1.80 13.92 -5.97
C PHE A 299 -3.26 13.64 -6.33
N GLY A 300 -3.52 12.69 -7.22
CA GLY A 300 -4.87 12.37 -7.63
C GLY A 300 -5.72 11.79 -6.50
N TRP A 301 -5.14 10.98 -5.61
CA TRP A 301 -5.82 10.55 -4.39
C TRP A 301 -6.25 11.73 -3.50
N LEU A 302 -5.50 12.82 -3.47
CA LEU A 302 -5.91 14.06 -2.80
C LEU A 302 -7.04 14.79 -3.54
N ALA A 303 -7.06 14.71 -4.88
CA ALA A 303 -8.05 15.36 -5.73
C ALA A 303 -9.45 14.74 -5.63
N TRP A 304 -9.56 13.44 -5.38
CA TRP A 304 -10.86 12.78 -5.33
C TRP A 304 -11.66 13.16 -4.08
N ARG A 305 -12.92 13.55 -4.28
CA ARG A 305 -13.83 14.00 -3.22
C ARG A 305 -14.69 12.85 -2.71
N ASP A 306 -14.03 11.87 -2.09
CA ASP A 306 -14.66 10.70 -1.49
C ASP A 306 -13.95 10.31 -0.18
N PRO A 307 -14.66 9.82 0.86
CA PRO A 307 -14.05 9.38 2.12
C PRO A 307 -13.00 8.26 1.96
N ALA A 308 -13.12 7.42 0.93
CA ALA A 308 -12.13 6.39 0.61
C ALA A 308 -10.80 7.00 0.15
N ALA A 309 -10.84 8.17 -0.50
CA ALA A 309 -9.66 8.82 -1.04
C ALA A 309 -8.68 9.26 0.05
N VAL A 310 -9.22 9.83 1.14
CA VAL A 310 -8.41 10.25 2.30
C VAL A 310 -7.79 9.04 2.99
N ARG A 311 -8.53 7.93 3.12
CA ARG A 311 -8.03 6.69 3.73
C ARG A 311 -6.94 6.04 2.89
N ALA A 312 -7.14 5.95 1.59
CA ALA A 312 -6.14 5.45 0.66
C ALA A 312 -4.87 6.32 0.73
N LEU A 313 -5.00 7.64 0.59
CA LEU A 313 -3.86 8.56 0.67
C LEU A 313 -3.13 8.46 2.01
N ALA A 314 -3.85 8.46 3.13
CA ALA A 314 -3.25 8.34 4.45
C ALA A 314 -2.50 7.01 4.61
N THR A 315 -3.06 5.90 4.11
CA THR A 315 -2.41 4.58 4.10
C THR A 315 -1.12 4.62 3.29
N LEU A 316 -1.17 5.14 2.06
CA LEU A 316 -0.01 5.27 1.18
C LEU A 316 1.10 6.11 1.84
N LEU A 317 0.73 7.26 2.42
CA LEU A 317 1.67 8.14 3.11
C LEU A 317 2.21 7.53 4.41
N GLY A 318 1.41 6.75 5.13
CA GLY A 318 1.84 6.03 6.33
C GLY A 318 2.94 5.02 6.01
N TYR A 319 2.74 4.19 4.98
CA TYR A 319 3.78 3.29 4.49
C TYR A 319 4.99 4.04 3.93
N ALA A 320 4.76 5.11 3.14
CA ALA A 320 5.85 5.91 2.61
C ALA A 320 6.73 6.52 3.72
N ALA A 321 6.11 7.01 4.80
CA ALA A 321 6.84 7.55 5.95
C ALA A 321 7.65 6.47 6.67
N VAL A 322 7.06 5.30 6.95
CA VAL A 322 7.78 4.22 7.63
C VAL A 322 8.91 3.66 6.77
N ILE A 323 8.69 3.52 5.46
CA ILE A 323 9.72 3.06 4.52
C ILE A 323 10.85 4.10 4.40
N ALA A 324 10.52 5.37 4.22
CA ALA A 324 11.51 6.43 4.07
C ALA A 324 12.37 6.65 5.33
N LEU A 325 11.80 6.43 6.52
CA LEU A 325 12.45 6.74 7.79
C LEU A 325 13.07 5.51 8.47
N GLY A 326 12.48 4.33 8.30
CA GLY A 326 12.80 3.16 9.10
C GLY A 326 13.36 1.97 8.31
N VAL A 327 12.81 1.69 7.13
CA VAL A 327 13.12 0.47 6.36
C VAL A 327 14.48 0.60 5.69
N ARG A 328 15.30 -0.44 5.83
CA ARG A 328 16.62 -0.54 5.19
C ARG A 328 16.49 -1.13 3.79
N SER A 329 17.53 -0.93 2.99
CA SER A 329 17.62 -1.34 1.58
C SER A 329 17.60 -2.86 1.34
N ASP A 330 17.66 -3.67 2.40
CA ASP A 330 17.57 -5.13 2.39
C ASP A 330 16.13 -5.69 2.61
N ASP A 331 15.18 -4.86 3.08
CA ASP A 331 13.78 -5.24 3.37
C ASP A 331 12.80 -4.79 2.24
N PHE A 332 13.05 -5.31 1.04
CA PHE A 332 12.36 -4.95 -0.22
C PHE A 332 10.81 -5.08 -0.26
N PRO A 333 10.15 -6.06 0.39
CA PRO A 333 8.73 -6.35 0.09
C PRO A 333 7.70 -5.33 0.61
N TRP A 334 8.05 -4.40 1.51
CA TRP A 334 7.06 -3.55 2.17
C TRP A 334 6.25 -2.67 1.22
N ALA A 335 6.86 -2.25 0.11
CA ALA A 335 6.19 -1.43 -0.90
C ALA A 335 5.05 -2.18 -1.61
N LEU A 336 5.14 -3.51 -1.74
CA LEU A 336 4.09 -4.36 -2.35
C LEU A 336 2.73 -4.15 -1.70
N ILE A 337 2.68 -3.85 -0.40
CA ILE A 337 1.42 -3.60 0.31
C ILE A 337 0.64 -2.42 -0.30
N THR A 338 1.35 -1.44 -0.85
CA THR A 338 0.75 -0.19 -1.35
C THR A 338 0.43 -0.20 -2.84
N THR A 339 1.12 -1.00 -3.64
CA THR A 339 1.03 -0.95 -5.11
C THR A 339 -0.36 -1.25 -5.69
N PRO A 340 -1.20 -2.15 -5.11
CA PRO A 340 -2.51 -2.45 -5.71
C PRO A 340 -3.47 -1.26 -5.76
N VAL A 341 -3.28 -0.27 -4.89
CA VAL A 341 -4.17 0.90 -4.76
C VAL A 341 -3.51 2.17 -5.29
N LEU A 342 -2.19 2.29 -5.19
CA LEU A 342 -1.47 3.53 -5.48
C LEU A 342 -1.85 4.15 -6.83
N LEU A 343 -1.67 3.40 -7.94
CA LEU A 343 -1.76 3.94 -9.30
C LEU A 343 -3.15 4.37 -9.73
N ILE A 344 -4.21 3.89 -9.05
CA ILE A 344 -5.61 4.31 -9.28
C ILE A 344 -5.73 5.84 -9.19
N GLY A 345 -4.93 6.45 -8.31
CA GLY A 345 -4.90 7.89 -8.09
C GLY A 345 -4.74 8.71 -9.37
N ILE A 346 -4.02 8.19 -10.37
CA ILE A 346 -3.76 8.89 -11.64
C ILE A 346 -5.07 9.30 -12.34
N VAL A 347 -6.11 8.47 -12.25
CA VAL A 347 -7.43 8.76 -12.85
C VAL A 347 -8.03 10.04 -12.28
N PHE A 348 -7.87 10.27 -10.98
CA PHE A 348 -8.38 11.45 -10.30
C PHE A 348 -7.51 12.69 -10.54
N ALA A 349 -6.23 12.50 -10.84
CA ALA A 349 -5.28 13.59 -11.07
C ALA A 349 -5.64 14.40 -12.32
N VAL A 350 -6.27 13.80 -13.33
CA VAL A 350 -6.65 14.49 -14.58
C VAL A 350 -7.54 15.68 -14.31
N ASP A 351 -8.67 15.47 -13.61
CA ASP A 351 -9.57 16.56 -13.25
C ASP A 351 -9.01 17.44 -12.13
N GLY A 352 -8.27 16.85 -11.17
CA GLY A 352 -7.62 17.61 -10.10
C GLY A 352 -6.62 18.65 -10.59
N LEU A 353 -5.71 18.26 -11.49
CA LEU A 353 -4.72 19.16 -12.08
C LEU A 353 -5.39 20.19 -12.96
N ARG A 354 -6.39 19.79 -13.76
CA ARG A 354 -7.17 20.72 -14.59
C ARG A 354 -7.84 21.80 -13.75
N ASP A 355 -8.56 21.41 -12.70
CA ASP A 355 -9.26 22.35 -11.81
C ASP A 355 -8.26 23.31 -11.14
N MET A 356 -7.12 22.80 -10.70
CA MET A 356 -6.09 23.60 -10.05
C MET A 356 -5.38 24.56 -11.02
N ILE A 357 -5.07 24.13 -12.24
CA ILE A 357 -4.48 24.98 -13.28
C ILE A 357 -5.45 26.09 -13.70
N VAL A 358 -6.72 25.75 -13.91
CA VAL A 358 -7.77 26.72 -14.26
C VAL A 358 -7.92 27.76 -13.15
N ALA A 359 -7.99 27.34 -11.89
CA ALA A 359 -8.10 28.24 -10.75
C ALA A 359 -6.85 29.14 -10.57
N ALA A 360 -5.64 28.61 -10.78
CA ALA A 360 -4.40 29.38 -10.65
C ALA A 360 -4.26 30.47 -11.74
N ARG A 361 -4.82 30.21 -12.92
CA ARG A 361 -4.85 31.12 -14.07
C ARG A 361 -6.04 32.08 -14.06
N ASP A 362 -6.98 31.94 -13.14
CA ASP A 362 -8.14 32.84 -13.10
C ASP A 362 -7.71 34.27 -12.73
N THR A 363 -7.88 35.19 -13.68
CA THR A 363 -7.56 36.62 -13.55
C THR A 363 -8.79 37.48 -13.30
N ARG A 364 -9.98 36.89 -13.23
CA ARG A 364 -11.23 37.65 -13.09
C ARG A 364 -11.27 38.38 -11.75
N ARG A 365 -11.37 39.71 -11.79
CA ARG A 365 -11.66 40.54 -10.62
C ARG A 365 -13.17 40.50 -10.36
N ILE A 366 -13.57 40.13 -9.14
CA ILE A 366 -14.96 40.25 -8.70
C ILE A 366 -15.19 41.72 -8.37
N THR A 367 -15.76 42.49 -9.30
CA THR A 367 -16.23 43.85 -9.03
C THR A 367 -17.59 43.75 -8.35
N VAL A 368 -17.64 44.02 -7.04
CA VAL A 368 -18.90 44.14 -6.30
C VAL A 368 -19.48 45.52 -6.59
N THR A 369 -20.42 45.62 -7.54
CA THR A 369 -21.23 46.82 -7.70
C THR A 369 -22.30 46.83 -6.61
N ARG A 370 -22.13 47.71 -5.62
CA ARG A 370 -23.18 48.03 -4.65
C ARG A 370 -24.28 48.78 -5.41
N VAL A 371 -25.44 48.16 -5.60
CA VAL A 371 -26.64 48.85 -6.09
C VAL A 371 -27.21 49.61 -4.90
N ILE A 372 -26.98 50.93 -4.87
CA ILE A 372 -27.70 51.84 -3.97
C ILE A 372 -29.08 52.03 -4.62
N ARG A 373 -30.14 51.60 -3.93
CA ARG A 373 -31.53 51.80 -4.34
C ARG A 373 -32.05 53.12 -3.81
#